data_AF-A0A528G259-F1
#
_entry.id   AF-A0A528G259-F1
#
_cell.length_a   1.000
_cell.length_b   1.000
_cell.length_c   1.000
_cell.angle_alpha   90.00
_cell.angle_beta   90.00
_cell.angle_gamma   90.00
#
_symmetry.space_group_name_H-M   'P 1'
#
loop_
_entity.id
_entity.type
_entity.pdbx_description
1 polymer ?
#
loop_
_entity_poly.entity_id
_entity_poly.type
_entity_poly.pdbx_seq_one_letter_code
_entity_poly.pdbx_strand_id
1 'polypeptide(L)'
;SAIPKPRIAAIAAAIERIAGKAGYIVPSHDLDDPRFDAKRYWRGPVWLVVNYMIADGLAAAGYADVARHITQSSLDLIADSGFAEHYDPISGEPLG
;
A
#
# COMPACT_ATOMS: atom_id res chain seq x y z
N SER A 1 21.42 -7.01 2.11
CA SER A 1 20.25 -7.05 1.21
C SER A 1 20.73 -7.19 -0.22
N ALA A 2 20.06 -8.01 -1.05
CA ALA A 2 20.39 -8.22 -2.46
C ALA A 2 19.96 -7.05 -3.37
N ILE A 3 19.13 -6.13 -2.86
CA ILE A 3 18.64 -4.96 -3.60
C ILE A 3 19.55 -3.75 -3.30
N PRO A 4 20.04 -3.02 -4.33
CA PRO A 4 20.82 -1.81 -4.14
C PRO A 4 20.08 -0.76 -3.29
N LYS A 5 20.77 -0.13 -2.32
CA LYS A 5 20.20 0.90 -1.43
C LYS A 5 19.41 2.01 -2.18
N PRO A 6 19.89 2.55 -3.32
CA PRO A 6 19.14 3.58 -4.04
C PRO A 6 17.77 3.12 -4.55
N ARG A 7 17.62 1.83 -4.88
CA ARG A 7 16.33 1.28 -5.33
C ARG A 7 15.33 1.17 -4.18
N ILE A 8 15.80 0.76 -3.00
CA ILE A 8 14.94 0.69 -1.81
C ILE A 8 14.49 2.11 -1.44
N ALA A 9 15.38 3.10 -1.48
CA ALA A 9 15.05 4.50 -1.25
C ALA A 9 13.98 5.02 -2.23
N ALA A 10 14.11 4.67 -3.52
CA ALA A 10 13.13 5.05 -4.54
C ALA A 10 11.75 4.41 -4.31
N ILE A 11 11.71 3.13 -3.88
CA ILE A 11 10.46 2.44 -3.52
C ILE A 11 9.79 3.13 -2.33
N ALA A 12 10.55 3.40 -1.27
CA ALA A 12 10.06 4.10 -0.08
C ALA A 12 9.51 5.50 -0.44
N ALA A 13 10.23 6.27 -1.25
CA ALA A 13 9.78 7.58 -1.72
C ALA A 13 8.50 7.51 -2.57
N ALA A 14 8.36 6.47 -3.41
CA ALA A 14 7.15 6.27 -4.20
C ALA A 14 5.93 5.98 -3.33
N ILE A 15 6.09 5.17 -2.27
CA ILE A 15 5.02 4.87 -1.32
C ILE A 15 4.61 6.12 -0.54
N GLU A 16 5.55 6.92 -0.06
CA GLU A 16 5.23 8.15 0.66
C GLU A 16 4.58 9.22 -0.24
N ARG A 17 4.94 9.28 -1.54
CA ARG A 17 4.21 10.11 -2.51
C ARG A 17 2.74 9.66 -2.62
N ILE A 18 2.49 8.35 -2.67
CA ILE A 18 1.13 7.80 -2.74
C ILE A 18 0.36 8.09 -1.45
N ALA A 19 1.01 8.00 -0.28
CA ALA A 19 0.42 8.30 1.02
C ALA A 19 -0.08 9.76 1.11
N GLY A 20 0.54 10.69 0.38
CA GLY A 20 0.06 12.07 0.26
C GLY A 20 -1.23 12.24 -0.56
N LYS A 21 -1.77 11.18 -1.16
CA LYS A 21 -2.91 11.23 -2.10
C LYS A 21 -4.01 10.20 -1.83
N ALA A 22 -3.69 9.08 -1.20
CA ALA A 22 -4.63 8.00 -0.90
C ALA A 22 -5.08 8.05 0.57
N GLY A 23 -6.30 7.58 0.85
CA GLY A 23 -6.76 7.35 2.21
C GLY A 23 -6.08 6.14 2.85
N TYR A 24 -5.82 5.12 2.03
CA TYR A 24 -5.15 3.90 2.44
C TYR A 24 -4.08 3.47 1.43
N ILE A 25 -2.95 2.97 1.92
CA ILE A 25 -1.78 2.55 1.13
C ILE A 25 -1.47 1.08 1.38
N VAL A 26 -0.88 0.32 0.44
CA VAL A 26 -0.42 0.68 -0.90
C VAL A 26 -1.43 0.17 -1.93
N PRO A 27 -1.99 1.03 -2.81
CA PRO A 27 -2.88 0.60 -3.88
C PRO A 27 -2.11 -0.26 -4.89
N SER A 28 -2.80 -1.20 -5.54
CA SER A 28 -2.20 -2.06 -6.56
C SER A 28 -1.79 -1.33 -7.84
N HIS A 29 -2.25 -0.09 -8.02
CA HIS A 29 -1.98 0.74 -9.18
C HIS A 29 -1.84 2.21 -8.75
N ASP A 30 -1.01 2.98 -9.45
CA ASP A 30 -0.77 4.39 -9.13
C ASP A 30 -2.04 5.23 -9.36
N LEU A 31 -2.39 6.09 -8.40
CA LEU A 31 -3.55 6.98 -8.49
C LEU A 31 -3.44 7.99 -9.63
N ASP A 32 -2.20 8.35 -10.02
CA ASP A 32 -1.96 9.30 -11.12
C ASP A 32 -2.01 8.63 -12.51
N ASP A 33 -2.07 7.30 -12.59
CA ASP A 33 -2.12 6.60 -13.87
C ASP A 33 -3.55 6.58 -14.43
N PRO A 34 -3.78 6.96 -15.71
CA PRO A 34 -5.13 7.05 -16.29
C PRO A 34 -5.87 5.71 -16.36
N ARG A 35 -5.19 4.59 -16.10
CA ARG A 35 -5.77 3.24 -16.08
C ARG A 35 -6.18 2.80 -14.67
N PHE A 36 -5.96 3.65 -13.67
CA PHE A 36 -6.43 3.46 -12.30
C PHE A 36 -7.94 3.31 -12.27
N ASP A 37 -8.39 2.31 -11.51
CA ASP A 37 -9.80 2.07 -11.21
C ASP A 37 -9.85 1.52 -9.78
N ALA A 38 -10.29 2.37 -8.86
CA ALA A 38 -10.28 2.16 -7.41
C ALA A 38 -10.95 0.86 -6.96
N LYS A 39 -11.86 0.30 -7.78
CA LYS A 39 -12.63 -0.90 -7.43
C LYS A 39 -12.29 -2.12 -8.27
N ARG A 40 -11.51 -1.95 -9.35
CA ARG A 40 -11.26 -3.03 -10.32
C ARG A 40 -10.03 -3.84 -9.95
N TYR A 41 -10.20 -4.77 -9.02
CA TYR A 41 -9.26 -5.87 -8.74
C TYR A 41 -7.79 -5.41 -8.64
N TRP A 42 -6.89 -5.79 -9.55
CA TRP A 42 -5.48 -5.36 -9.54
C TRP A 42 -5.21 -3.98 -10.16
N ARG A 43 -6.23 -3.14 -10.39
CA ARG A 43 -6.09 -1.84 -11.08
C ARG A 43 -6.30 -0.64 -10.16
N GLY A 44 -6.27 -0.83 -8.85
CA GLY A 44 -6.43 0.26 -7.88
C GLY A 44 -6.54 -0.20 -6.43
N PRO A 45 -7.37 -1.21 -6.10
CA PRO A 45 -7.56 -1.67 -4.74
C PRO A 45 -6.30 -1.91 -3.90
N VAL A 46 -6.42 -1.72 -2.59
CA VAL A 46 -5.41 -2.14 -1.59
C VAL A 46 -5.59 -3.63 -1.30
N TRP A 47 -4.47 -4.34 -1.23
CA TRP A 47 -4.41 -5.77 -0.93
C TRP A 47 -3.56 -6.00 0.31
N LEU A 48 -4.18 -6.40 1.42
CA LEU A 48 -3.48 -6.52 2.71
C LEU A 48 -2.33 -7.54 2.68
N VAL A 49 -2.47 -8.62 1.90
CA VAL A 49 -1.40 -9.62 1.71
C VAL A 49 -0.17 -9.01 1.01
N VAL A 50 -0.38 -8.11 0.05
CA VAL A 50 0.70 -7.42 -0.66
C VAL A 50 1.33 -6.36 0.25
N ASN A 51 0.51 -5.59 0.97
CA ASN A 51 0.99 -4.64 1.97
C ASN A 51 1.89 -5.30 3.02
N TYR A 52 1.50 -6.47 3.52
CA TYR A 52 2.32 -7.25 4.45
C TYR A 52 3.70 -7.57 3.86
N MET A 53 3.75 -8.09 2.63
CA MET A 53 5.02 -8.42 1.96
C MET A 53 5.89 -7.18 1.72
N ILE A 54 5.30 -6.04 1.35
CA ILE A 54 6.02 -4.78 1.15
C ILE A 54 6.59 -4.29 2.47
N ALA A 55 5.79 -4.28 3.54
CA ALA A 55 6.20 -3.82 4.86
C ALA A 55 7.34 -4.68 5.42
N ASP A 56 7.23 -6.01 5.33
CA ASP A 56 8.29 -6.95 5.73
C ASP A 56 9.60 -6.69 4.99
N GLY A 57 9.53 -6.55 3.65
CA GLY A 57 10.70 -6.24 2.83
C GLY A 57 11.35 -4.90 3.15
N LEU A 58 10.57 -3.86 3.42
CA LEU A 58 11.08 -2.53 3.81
C LEU A 58 11.71 -2.57 5.21
N ALA A 59 11.10 -3.25 6.16
CA ALA A 59 11.64 -3.42 7.51
C ALA A 59 12.99 -4.16 7.46
N ALA A 60 13.07 -5.28 6.74
CA ALA A 60 14.30 -6.04 6.53
C ALA A 60 15.40 -5.23 5.81
N ALA A 61 15.01 -4.19 5.06
CA ALA A 61 15.91 -3.28 4.37
C ALA A 61 16.31 -2.03 5.19
N GLY A 62 15.82 -1.88 6.42
CA GLY A 62 16.12 -0.77 7.32
C GLY A 62 15.19 0.46 7.16
N TYR A 63 14.09 0.33 6.42
CA TYR A 63 13.08 1.39 6.22
C TYR A 63 11.87 1.16 7.13
N ALA A 64 12.14 1.06 8.44
CA ALA A 64 11.14 0.71 9.44
C ALA A 64 9.97 1.71 9.53
N ASP A 65 10.22 3.00 9.28
CA ASP A 65 9.18 4.03 9.40
C ASP A 65 8.10 3.88 8.31
N VAL A 66 8.53 3.66 7.05
CA VAL A 66 7.61 3.42 5.93
C VAL A 66 6.90 2.07 6.09
N ALA A 67 7.61 1.04 6.57
CA ALA A 67 7.00 -0.24 6.90
C ALA A 67 5.87 -0.09 7.94
N ARG A 68 6.13 0.66 9.03
CA ARG A 68 5.14 0.95 10.06
C ARG A 68 3.95 1.75 9.52
N HIS A 69 4.18 2.68 8.61
CA HIS A 69 3.11 3.45 7.96
C HIS A 69 2.15 2.54 7.16
N ILE A 70 2.69 1.63 6.35
CA ILE A 70 1.89 0.64 5.61
C ILE A 70 1.13 -0.28 6.57
N THR A 71 1.80 -0.76 7.62
CA THR A 71 1.16 -1.61 8.64
C THR A 71 0.01 -0.87 9.32
N GLN A 72 0.21 0.39 9.74
CA GLN A 72 -0.83 1.17 10.37
C GLN A 72 -2.03 1.38 9.44
N SER A 73 -1.80 1.82 8.20
CA SER A 73 -2.87 1.99 7.21
C SER A 73 -3.64 0.69 6.93
N SER A 74 -2.95 -0.46 6.96
CA SER A 74 -3.57 -1.78 6.83
C SER A 74 -4.44 -2.16 8.03
N LEU A 75 -4.00 -1.81 9.24
CA LEU A 75 -4.78 -2.03 10.47
C LEU A 75 -5.99 -1.10 10.55
N ASP A 76 -5.84 0.14 10.10
CA ASP A 76 -6.94 1.11 10.03
C ASP A 76 -8.03 0.61 9.06
N LEU A 77 -7.66 0.08 7.88
CA LEU A 77 -8.60 -0.59 6.96
C LEU A 77 -9.39 -1.71 7.64
N ILE A 78 -8.70 -2.60 8.37
CA ILE A 78 -9.34 -3.72 9.06
C ILE A 78 -10.29 -3.19 10.15
N ALA A 79 -9.87 -2.17 10.89
CA ALA A 79 -10.67 -1.58 11.96
C ALA A 79 -11.95 -0.93 11.42
N ASP A 80 -11.86 -0.22 10.30
CA ASP A 80 -12.96 0.54 9.72
C ASP A 80 -13.89 -0.33 8.87
N SER A 81 -13.35 -1.36 8.20
CA SER A 81 -14.06 -2.09 7.13
C SER A 81 -14.10 -3.62 7.30
N GLY A 82 -13.50 -4.16 8.36
CA GLY A 82 -13.45 -5.60 8.62
C GLY A 82 -12.46 -6.34 7.71
N PHE A 83 -12.69 -7.65 7.51
CA PHE A 83 -11.83 -8.50 6.69
C PHE A 83 -12.47 -8.77 5.31
N ALA A 84 -11.79 -8.34 4.25
CA ALA A 84 -12.14 -8.52 2.84
C ALA A 84 -10.90 -8.88 2.00
N GLU A 85 -11.13 -9.30 0.75
CA GLU A 85 -10.06 -9.67 -0.18
C GLU A 85 -9.22 -8.45 -0.58
N HIS A 86 -9.88 -7.35 -0.94
CA HIS A 86 -9.26 -6.08 -1.30
C HIS A 86 -10.17 -4.89 -0.98
N TYR A 87 -9.63 -3.67 -1.00
CA TYR A 87 -10.35 -2.47 -0.51
C TYR A 87 -10.17 -1.29 -1.46
N ASP A 88 -11.18 -0.43 -1.58
CA ASP A 88 -11.03 0.85 -2.27
C ASP A 88 -9.98 1.72 -1.52
N PRO A 89 -8.90 2.18 -2.18
CA PRO A 89 -7.81 2.94 -1.53
C PRO A 89 -8.22 4.35 -1.08
N ILE A 90 -9.38 4.84 -1.52
CA ILE A 90 -9.87 6.19 -1.20
C ILE A 90 -10.89 6.11 -0.06
N SER A 91 -11.90 5.26 -0.20
CA SER A 91 -13.00 5.18 0.78
C SER A 91 -12.78 4.12 1.87
N GLY A 92 -11.92 3.13 1.62
CA GLY A 92 -11.77 1.94 2.47
C GLY A 92 -12.84 0.88 2.25
N GLU A 93 -13.81 1.11 1.35
CA GLU A 93 -14.90 0.18 1.07
C GLU A 93 -14.35 -1.24 0.81
N PRO A 94 -14.83 -2.27 1.53
CA PRO A 94 -14.41 -3.64 1.30
C PRO A 94 -14.97 -4.14 -0.03
N LEU A 95 -14.14 -4.85 -0.78
CA LEU A 95 -14.44 -5.40 -2.11
C LEU A 95 -14.01 -6.88 -2.15
N GLY A 96 -14.41 -7.57 -3.22
CA GLY A 96 -14.17 -9.02 -3.40
C GLY A 96 -15.39 -9.84 -3.02
#